data_AF-A0A8S2Z011-F1
#
_entry.id   AF-A0A8S2Z011-F1
#
_cell.length_a   1.000
_cell.length_b   1.000
_cell.length_c   1.000
_cell.angle_alpha   90.00
_cell.angle_beta   90.00
_cell.angle_gamma   90.00
#
_symmetry.space_group_name_H-M   'P 1'
#
loop_
_entity.id
_entity.type
_entity.pdbx_description
1 polymer ?
#
loop_
_entity_poly.entity_id
_entity_poly.type
_entity_poly.pdbx_seq_one_letter_code
_entity_poly.pdbx_strand_id
1 'polypeptide(L)' 'TLGGVTRTTNDAIVLCEAAGYDVILVETVGVGQSEFAVVDMVDMFCVLIPPGSGDELQG' A
#
# COMPACT_ATOMS: atom_id res chain seq x y z
N THR A 1 -1.26 16.88 2.25
CA THR A 1 -1.21 15.74 1.33
C THR A 1 -0.99 14.51 2.16
N LEU A 2 -1.85 13.50 2.03
CA LEU A 2 -1.72 12.25 2.78
C LEU A 2 -0.55 11.45 2.20
N GLY A 3 0.29 10.91 3.07
CA GLY A 3 1.71 10.68 2.79
C GLY A 3 2.10 9.35 2.16
N GLY A 4 1.15 8.44 1.88
CA GLY A 4 1.50 7.08 1.46
C GLY A 4 1.52 6.84 -0.04
N VAL A 5 0.60 7.45 -0.79
CA VAL A 5 0.35 7.05 -2.18
C VAL A 5 -0.30 8.17 -2.97
N THR A 6 0.12 8.32 -4.22
CA THR A 6 -0.40 9.32 -5.16
C THR A 6 -0.92 8.62 -6.41
N ARG A 7 -1.69 9.34 -7.25
CA ARG A 7 -2.17 8.80 -8.53
C ARG A 7 -1.03 8.27 -9.41
N THR A 8 0.16 8.86 -9.28
CA THR A 8 1.37 8.44 -10.00
C THR A 8 1.89 7.06 -9.57
N THR A 9 1.43 6.49 -8.45
CA THR A 9 1.80 5.13 -8.04
C THR A 9 1.21 4.09 -8.99
N ASN A 10 -0.02 4.28 -9.48
CA ASN A 10 -0.59 3.41 -10.51
C ASN A 10 0.22 3.48 -11.81
N ASP A 11 0.62 4.69 -12.22
CA ASP A 11 1.45 4.86 -13.41
C ASP A 11 2.80 4.13 -13.26
N ALA A 12 3.38 4.13 -12.06
CA ALA A 12 4.62 3.40 -11.76
C ALA A 12 4.42 1.87 -11.77
N ILE A 13 3.31 1.35 -11.23
CA ILE A 13 2.96 -0.07 -11.28
C ILE A 13 2.91 -0.54 -12.73
N VAL A 14 2.19 0.17 -13.60
CA VAL A 14 2.07 -0.17 -15.03
C VAL A 14 3.43 -0.15 -15.73
N LEU A 15 4.31 0.78 -15.40
CA LEU A 15 5.67 0.82 -15.95
C LEU A 15 6.51 -0.37 -15.50
N CYS A 16 6.38 -0.81 -14.24
CA CYS A 16 7.05 -2.01 -13.74
C CYS A 16 6.53 -3.27 -14.43
N GLU A 17 5.22 -3.43 -14.59
CA GLU A 17 4.63 -4.54 -15.35
C GLU A 17 5.17 -4.57 -16.79
N ALA A 18 5.16 -3.41 -17.47
CA ALA A 18 5.67 -3.28 -18.84
C ALA A 18 7.19 -3.55 -18.95
N ALA A 19 7.94 -3.31 -17.87
CA ALA A 19 9.37 -3.65 -17.79
C ALA A 19 9.63 -5.14 -17.49
N GLY A 20 8.58 -5.95 -17.32
CA GLY A 20 8.68 -7.40 -17.10
C GLY A 20 8.88 -7.80 -15.64
N TYR A 21 8.49 -6.96 -14.68
CA TYR A 21 8.45 -7.35 -13.28
C TYR A 21 7.19 -8.16 -13.00
N ASP A 22 7.36 -9.40 -12.53
CA ASP A 22 6.23 -10.31 -12.21
C ASP A 22 5.63 -10.06 -10.81
N VAL A 23 6.37 -9.38 -9.93
CA VAL A 23 5.96 -9.09 -8.55
C VAL A 23 6.28 -7.64 -8.22
N ILE A 24 5.26 -6.89 -7.79
CA ILE A 24 5.38 -5.48 -7.40
C ILE A 24 4.93 -5.35 -5.95
N LEU A 25 5.82 -4.82 -5.09
CA LEU A 25 5.53 -4.51 -3.70
C LEU A 25 5.25 -3.03 -3.55
N VAL A 26 4.05 -2.69 -3.07
CA VAL A 26 3.65 -1.31 -2.75
C VAL A 26 3.70 -1.13 -1.24
N GLU A 27 4.68 -0.36 -0.75
CA GLU A 27 4.87 -0.07 0.67
C GLU A 27 4.29 1.31 1.02
N THR A 28 3.60 1.40 2.17
CA THR A 28 3.18 2.67 2.77
C THR A 28 3.66 2.81 4.20
N VAL A 29 3.80 4.05 4.66
CA VAL A 29 4.16 4.35 6.04
C VAL A 29 2.88 4.55 6.86
N GLY A 30 2.65 3.67 7.84
CA GLY A 30 1.58 3.82 8.84
C GLY A 30 0.36 2.90 8.63
N VAL A 31 -0.64 3.05 9.50
CA VAL A 31 -1.89 2.24 9.57
C VAL A 31 -3.15 3.11 9.63
N GLY A 32 -3.10 4.34 9.13
CA GLY A 32 -4.24 5.26 9.17
C GLY A 32 -5.23 5.07 8.01
N GLN A 33 -6.33 5.82 8.09
CA GLN A 33 -7.41 5.86 7.08
C GLN A 33 -6.93 6.23 5.66
N SER A 34 -5.76 6.86 5.55
CA SER A 34 -5.24 7.33 4.26
C SER A 34 -4.29 6.33 3.61
N GLU A 35 -3.81 5.39 4.40
CA GLU A 35 -2.94 4.30 4.02
C GLU A 35 -3.76 3.15 3.39
N PHE A 36 -5.08 3.10 3.62
CA PHE A 36 -6.01 2.20 2.91
C PHE A 36 -6.17 2.52 1.42
N ALA A 37 -5.71 3.68 0.94
CA ALA A 37 -5.75 3.99 -0.50
C ALA A 37 -5.01 2.94 -1.34
N VAL A 38 -4.04 2.21 -0.77
CA VAL A 38 -3.31 1.12 -1.44
C VAL A 38 -4.18 -0.09 -1.72
N VAL A 39 -5.20 -0.36 -0.90
CA VAL A 39 -6.04 -1.55 -1.05
C VAL A 39 -6.69 -1.61 -2.43
N ASP A 40 -7.05 -0.45 -2.99
CA ASP A 40 -7.67 -0.37 -4.32
C ASP A 40 -6.65 -0.50 -5.49
N MET A 41 -5.35 -0.53 -5.20
CA MET A 41 -4.27 -0.59 -6.21
C MET A 41 -3.51 -1.92 -6.24
N VAL A 42 -3.77 -2.84 -5.30
CA VAL A 42 -3.03 -4.10 -5.16
C VAL A 42 -3.96 -5.30 -5.12
N ASP A 43 -3.49 -6.46 -5.60
CA ASP A 43 -4.25 -7.71 -5.55
C ASP A 43 -4.30 -8.32 -4.13
N MET A 44 -3.25 -8.07 -3.33
CA MET A 44 -3.13 -8.56 -1.96
C MET A 44 -2.61 -7.44 -1.06
N PHE A 45 -3.35 -7.18 0.01
CA PHE A 45 -2.94 -6.24 1.05
C PHE A 45 -2.41 -6.99 2.27
N CYS A 46 -1.19 -6.65 2.69
CA CYS A 46 -0.54 -7.24 3.86
C CYS A 46 -0.35 -6.16 4.92
N VAL A 47 -0.79 -6.45 6.15
CA VAL A 47 -0.58 -5.58 7.31
C VAL A 47 0.43 -6.23 8.24
N LEU A 48 1.49 -5.47 8.56
CA LEU A 48 2.49 -5.85 9.55
C LEU A 48 2.18 -5.14 10.87
N ILE A 49 1.73 -5.89 11.88
CA ILE A 49 1.37 -5.36 13.20
C ILE A 49 2.38 -5.87 14.23
N PRO A 50 3.06 -5.00 14.99
CA PRO A 50 3.88 -5.44 16.11
C PRO A 50 3.01 -6.07 17.21
N PRO A 51 3.54 -7.02 17.99
CA PRO A 51 2.78 -7.67 19.05
C PRO A 51 2.23 -6.64 20.05
N GLY A 52 0.91 -6.68 20.30
CA GLY A 52 0.22 -5.77 21.24
C GLY A 52 -0.39 -4.50 20.64
N SER A 53 -0.17 -4.20 19.35
CA SER A 53 -0.71 -3.00 18.68
C SER A 53 -1.99 -3.23 17.87
N GLY A 54 -2.71 -4.32 18.13
CA GLY A 54 -3.91 -4.70 17.36
C GLY A 54 -5.11 -3.76 17.53
N ASP A 55 -5.21 -3.07 18.68
CA ASP A 55 -6.32 -2.14 18.96
C ASP A 55 -6.28 -0.88 18.10
N GLU A 56 -5.10 -0.48 17.61
CA GLU A 56 -4.96 0.72 16.75
C GLU A 56 -5.51 0.50 15.33
N LEU A 57 -5.81 -0.75 14.97
CA LEU A 57 -6.41 -1.11 13.68
C LEU A 57 -7.94 -1.10 13.72
N GLN A 58 -8.53 -0.94 14.91
CA GLN A 58 -9.97 -0.88 15.09
C GLN A 58 -10.47 0.56 14.85
N GLY A 59 -10.50 0.97 13.57
CA GLY A 59 -11.01 2.26 13.12
C GLY A 59 -10.95 2.44 11.61
#